data_AF-B0DNV9-F1
#
_entry.id   AF-B0DNV9-F1
#
_cell.length_a   1.000
_cell.length_b   1.000
_cell.length_c   1.000
_cell.angle_alpha   90.00
_cell.angle_beta   90.00
_cell.angle_gamma   90.00
#
_symmetry.space_group_name_H-M   'P 1'
#
loop_
_entity.id
_entity.type
_entity.pdbx_description
1 polymer ?
#
loop_
_entity_poly.entity_id
_entity_poly.type
_entity_poly.pdbx_seq_one_letter_code
_entity_poly.pdbx_strand_id
1 'polypeptide(L)'
;MPPAQLDPPLQTDPPRRTTRAKQRSHSNRKNKRKMEREAARLESKGRKETYKARSSTVKKHIKPANPYETQFDTTTIPIASSGYVSVPGRKSSSTFPLKKLVGPDSRFKMEKVVWDGKHSIPIVDKDSRIFGLCAGADASDWNEVHRSASIALEDARSRLSLGKTDRRHRRGRFVA
;
A
#
# COMPACT_ATOMS: atom_id res chain seq x y z
N MET A 1 -67.03 41.27 -14.97
CA MET A 1 -65.68 41.05 -15.53
C MET A 1 -64.69 41.08 -14.38
N PRO A 2 -63.90 40.02 -14.14
CA PRO A 2 -62.89 40.04 -13.09
C PRO A 2 -61.59 40.73 -13.60
N PRO A 3 -60.83 41.41 -12.73
CA PRO A 3 -59.62 42.14 -13.12
C PRO A 3 -58.43 41.20 -13.34
N ALA A 4 -57.62 41.55 -14.34
CA ALA A 4 -56.42 40.83 -14.75
C ALA A 4 -55.36 40.86 -13.64
N GLN A 5 -54.89 39.68 -13.24
CA GLN A 5 -53.72 39.53 -12.37
C GLN A 5 -52.45 39.80 -13.18
N LEU A 6 -51.61 40.71 -12.67
CA LEU A 6 -50.26 40.98 -13.18
C LEU A 6 -49.30 39.93 -12.62
N ASP A 7 -48.62 39.20 -13.51
CA ASP A 7 -47.59 38.24 -13.12
C ASP A 7 -46.36 38.93 -12.51
N PRO A 8 -45.71 38.34 -11.50
CA PRO A 8 -44.50 38.90 -10.89
C PRO A 8 -43.27 38.78 -11.80
N PRO A 9 -42.29 39.70 -11.68
CA PRO A 9 -41.12 39.74 -12.54
C PRO A 9 -40.22 38.52 -12.34
N LEU A 10 -39.80 37.93 -13.46
CA LEU A 10 -38.83 36.83 -13.54
C LEU A 10 -37.52 37.20 -12.82
N GLN A 11 -37.22 36.51 -11.73
CA GLN A 11 -35.89 36.51 -11.10
C GLN A 11 -34.90 35.84 -12.06
N THR A 12 -33.92 36.59 -12.53
CA THR A 12 -32.79 36.05 -13.31
C THR A 12 -31.74 35.51 -12.34
N ASP A 13 -31.47 34.20 -12.45
CA ASP A 13 -30.39 33.56 -11.69
C ASP A 13 -29.03 34.21 -12.00
N PRO A 14 -28.14 34.35 -10.99
CA PRO A 14 -26.84 34.98 -11.19
C PRO A 14 -25.98 34.19 -12.20
N PRO A 15 -25.15 34.89 -13.00
CA PRO A 15 -24.37 34.27 -14.06
C PRO A 15 -23.44 33.18 -13.52
N ARG A 16 -23.58 32.00 -14.09
CA ARG A 16 -22.84 30.77 -13.78
C ARG A 16 -21.33 31.01 -13.94
N ARG A 17 -20.61 31.23 -12.83
CA ARG A 17 -19.15 31.46 -12.83
C ARG A 17 -18.42 30.37 -13.66
N THR A 18 -17.64 30.84 -14.63
CA THR A 18 -17.06 30.05 -15.72
C THR A 18 -15.99 29.05 -15.26
N THR A 19 -15.97 27.89 -15.94
CA THR A 19 -15.07 26.74 -15.74
C THR A 19 -13.57 27.05 -15.79
N ARG A 20 -13.17 28.16 -16.43
CA ARG A 20 -11.77 28.58 -16.58
C ARG A 20 -11.10 28.99 -15.25
N ALA A 21 -11.83 29.61 -14.33
CA ALA A 21 -11.30 30.00 -13.01
C ALA A 21 -10.96 28.77 -12.15
N LYS A 22 -11.82 27.74 -12.20
CA LYS A 22 -11.58 26.44 -11.53
C LYS A 22 -10.36 25.72 -12.12
N GLN A 23 -10.18 25.72 -13.44
CA GLN A 23 -9.02 25.11 -14.09
C GLN A 23 -7.70 25.80 -13.71
N ARG A 24 -7.65 27.14 -13.67
CA ARG A 24 -6.47 27.89 -13.20
C ARG A 24 -6.13 27.59 -11.74
N SER A 25 -7.14 27.49 -10.86
CA SER A 25 -6.95 27.10 -9.45
C SER A 25 -6.32 25.70 -9.30
N HIS A 26 -6.77 24.72 -10.08
CA HIS A 26 -6.19 23.38 -10.08
C HIS A 26 -4.73 23.35 -10.52
N SER A 27 -4.38 24.11 -11.57
CA SER A 27 -3.00 24.22 -12.05
C SER A 27 -2.09 24.84 -10.98
N ASN A 28 -2.53 25.95 -10.37
CA ASN A 28 -1.77 26.62 -9.31
C ASN A 28 -1.58 25.72 -8.08
N ARG A 29 -2.62 24.97 -7.67
CA ARG A 29 -2.51 24.01 -6.57
C ARG A 29 -1.56 22.86 -6.89
N LYS A 30 -1.52 22.40 -8.14
CA LYS A 30 -0.60 21.35 -8.60
C LYS A 30 0.85 21.86 -8.57
N ASN A 31 1.09 23.07 -9.06
CA ASN A 31 2.42 23.70 -9.05
C ASN A 31 2.92 23.96 -7.63
N LYS A 32 2.04 24.48 -6.75
CA LYS A 32 2.37 24.66 -5.33
C LYS A 32 2.80 23.34 -4.68
N ARG A 33 2.03 22.27 -4.88
CA ARG A 33 2.38 20.92 -4.37
C ARG A 33 3.68 20.37 -4.96
N LYS A 34 3.99 20.69 -6.22
CA LYS A 34 5.25 20.27 -6.84
C LYS A 34 6.43 20.97 -6.17
N MET A 35 6.34 22.29 -5.98
CA MET A 35 7.36 23.09 -5.29
C MET A 35 7.54 22.62 -3.83
N GLU A 36 6.45 22.39 -3.09
CA GLU A 36 6.50 21.87 -1.72
C GLU A 36 7.20 20.49 -1.65
N ARG A 37 6.94 19.60 -2.62
CA ARG A 37 7.60 18.29 -2.70
C ARG A 37 9.08 18.39 -3.04
N GLU A 38 9.45 19.31 -3.93
CA GLU A 38 10.85 19.55 -4.28
C GLU A 38 11.62 20.17 -3.11
N ALA A 39 11.01 21.13 -2.41
CA ALA A 39 11.56 21.70 -1.18
C ALA A 39 11.74 20.65 -0.09
N ALA A 40 10.73 19.81 0.18
CA ALA A 40 10.84 18.72 1.14
C ALA A 40 11.90 17.67 0.73
N ARG A 41 12.07 17.42 -0.57
CA ARG A 41 13.14 16.56 -1.10
C ARG A 41 14.53 17.18 -0.89
N LEU A 42 14.67 18.49 -1.06
CA LEU A 42 15.92 19.21 -0.82
C LEU A 42 16.26 19.26 0.68
N GLU A 43 15.28 19.54 1.55
CA GLU A 43 15.45 19.49 3.00
C GLU A 43 15.82 18.08 3.50
N SER A 44 15.19 17.04 2.96
CA SER A 44 15.49 15.65 3.34
C SER A 44 16.84 15.15 2.80
N LYS A 45 17.33 15.68 1.67
CA LYS A 45 18.67 15.36 1.14
C LYS A 45 19.80 15.79 2.09
N GLY A 46 19.56 16.77 2.97
CA GLY A 46 20.53 17.24 3.97
C GLY A 46 20.37 16.61 5.36
N ARG A 47 19.19 16.08 5.71
CA ARG A 47 18.96 15.39 7.00
C ARG A 47 19.50 13.96 6.95
N LYS A 48 20.83 13.82 6.98
CA LYS A 48 21.50 12.59 7.41
C LYS A 48 21.64 12.55 8.93
N GLU A 49 20.62 12.98 9.68
CA GLU A 49 20.60 12.62 11.08
C GLU A 49 20.43 11.11 11.14
N THR A 50 21.43 10.44 11.70
CA THR A 50 21.37 9.01 11.98
C THR A 50 20.14 8.79 12.86
N TYR A 51 19.11 8.15 12.32
CA TYR A 51 17.87 7.89 13.05
C TYR A 51 18.22 7.16 14.35
N LYS A 52 18.00 7.83 15.48
CA LYS A 52 18.15 7.22 16.81
C LYS A 52 16.83 6.57 17.18
N ALA A 53 16.77 5.25 17.01
CA ALA A 53 15.62 4.46 17.46
C ALA A 53 15.42 4.61 18.98
N ARG A 54 14.15 4.58 19.42
CA ARG A 54 13.83 4.58 20.85
C ARG A 54 14.45 3.36 21.52
N SER A 55 14.94 3.52 22.76
CA SER A 55 15.60 2.45 23.49
C SER A 55 14.72 1.20 23.66
N SER A 56 13.42 1.36 23.84
CA SER A 56 12.45 0.26 23.86
C SER A 56 12.38 -0.48 22.52
N THR A 57 12.30 0.25 21.41
CA THR A 57 12.32 -0.32 20.05
C THR A 57 13.60 -1.09 19.77
N VAL A 58 14.77 -0.57 20.18
CA VAL A 58 16.06 -1.25 20.03
C VAL A 58 16.07 -2.57 20.81
N LYS A 59 15.69 -2.53 22.09
CA LYS A 59 15.62 -3.73 22.94
C LYS A 59 14.67 -4.79 22.39
N LYS A 60 13.58 -4.36 21.76
CA LYS A 60 12.50 -5.24 21.30
C LYS A 60 12.75 -5.86 19.92
N HIS A 61 13.19 -5.06 18.95
CA HIS A 61 13.23 -5.48 17.56
C HIS A 61 14.64 -5.58 16.98
N ILE A 62 15.64 -4.98 17.62
CA ILE A 62 17.01 -4.97 17.09
C ILE A 62 17.88 -5.96 17.86
N LYS A 63 17.89 -5.89 19.19
CA LYS A 63 18.72 -6.79 20.02
C LYS A 63 18.44 -8.29 19.83
N PRO A 64 17.18 -8.74 19.76
CA PRO A 64 16.89 -10.16 19.57
C PRO A 64 16.83 -10.57 18.09
N ALA A 65 17.02 -9.63 17.16
CA ALA A 65 16.97 -9.95 15.74
C ALA A 65 18.24 -10.69 15.32
N ASN A 66 18.05 -11.84 14.69
CA ASN A 66 19.12 -12.58 14.06
C ASN A 66 18.99 -12.44 12.54
N PRO A 67 19.95 -11.84 11.83
CA PRO A 67 19.88 -11.68 10.39
C PRO A 67 19.89 -13.03 9.69
N TYR A 68 19.10 -13.12 8.62
CA TYR A 68 19.14 -14.21 7.68
C TYR A 68 20.03 -13.83 6.50
N GLU A 69 21.25 -14.39 6.49
CA GLU A 69 22.23 -14.13 5.46
C GLU A 69 21.92 -14.88 4.17
N THR A 70 22.02 -14.18 3.05
CA THR A 70 21.81 -14.76 1.73
C THR A 70 22.99 -14.48 0.82
N GLN A 71 23.19 -15.32 -0.20
CA GLN A 71 24.22 -15.13 -1.21
C GLN A 71 23.82 -14.15 -2.32
N PHE A 72 22.63 -13.55 -2.21
CA PHE A 72 22.14 -12.62 -3.23
C PHE A 72 22.98 -11.34 -3.25
N ASP A 73 23.10 -10.75 -4.42
CA ASP A 73 23.72 -9.44 -4.62
C ASP A 73 22.63 -8.45 -5.03
N THR A 74 22.18 -7.62 -4.09
CA THR A 74 21.08 -6.68 -4.33
C THR A 74 21.42 -5.61 -5.37
N THR A 75 22.70 -5.38 -5.66
CA THR A 75 23.11 -4.41 -6.70
C THR A 75 22.84 -4.91 -8.11
N THR A 76 22.78 -6.22 -8.28
CA THR A 76 22.60 -6.88 -9.58
C THR A 76 21.16 -7.31 -9.84
N ILE A 77 20.30 -7.31 -8.81
CA ILE A 77 18.90 -7.71 -8.95
C ILE A 77 18.20 -6.71 -9.89
N PRO A 78 17.50 -7.18 -10.94
CA PRO A 78 16.76 -6.30 -11.82
C PRO A 78 15.63 -5.62 -11.04
N ILE A 79 15.83 -4.34 -10.72
CA ILE A 79 14.83 -3.51 -10.05
C ILE A 79 13.80 -3.09 -11.11
N ALA A 80 12.58 -3.62 -11.02
CA ALA A 80 11.48 -3.08 -11.79
C ALA A 80 11.16 -1.66 -11.30
N SER A 81 11.06 -0.69 -12.22
CA SER A 81 10.76 0.72 -11.90
C SER A 81 9.39 0.92 -11.24
N SER A 82 8.48 -0.05 -11.43
CA SER A 82 7.23 -0.23 -10.72
C SER A 82 7.31 -1.57 -9.99
N GLY A 83 6.90 -1.65 -8.72
CA GLY A 83 6.96 -2.88 -7.92
C GLY A 83 6.48 -4.14 -8.66
N TYR A 84 6.98 -5.31 -8.23
CA TYR A 84 6.80 -6.62 -8.86
C TYR A 84 5.51 -6.75 -9.68
N VAL A 85 5.64 -6.69 -11.01
CA VAL A 85 4.52 -6.92 -11.94
C VAL A 85 4.56 -8.39 -12.32
N SER A 86 3.89 -9.24 -11.54
CA SER A 86 3.58 -10.59 -12.03
C SER A 86 2.62 -10.43 -13.21
N VAL A 87 3.11 -10.59 -14.44
CA VAL A 87 2.22 -10.78 -15.60
C VAL A 87 1.69 -12.21 -15.49
N PRO A 88 0.42 -12.43 -15.14
CA PRO A 88 -0.11 -13.78 -15.03
C PRO A 88 -0.14 -14.38 -16.43
N GLY A 89 0.63 -15.44 -16.67
CA GLY A 89 0.52 -16.21 -17.92
C GLY A 89 -0.90 -16.73 -18.13
N ARG A 90 -1.28 -17.07 -19.38
CA ARG A 90 -2.64 -17.51 -19.77
C ARG A 90 -3.22 -18.72 -18.97
N LYS A 91 -2.45 -19.35 -18.09
CA LYS A 91 -2.84 -20.44 -17.17
C LYS A 91 -2.15 -20.34 -15.78
N SER A 92 -1.87 -19.13 -15.28
CA SER A 92 -1.01 -18.93 -14.10
C SER A 92 -1.63 -19.29 -12.75
N SER A 93 -2.86 -19.79 -12.70
CA SER A 93 -3.47 -20.31 -11.48
C SER A 93 -2.98 -21.75 -11.25
N SER A 94 -1.79 -21.91 -10.70
CA SER A 94 -1.28 -23.20 -10.26
C SER A 94 -1.04 -23.18 -8.75
N THR A 95 -1.71 -24.07 -8.02
CA THR A 95 -1.45 -24.26 -6.60
C THR A 95 -0.21 -25.14 -6.44
N PHE A 96 0.87 -24.56 -5.90
CA PHE A 96 2.09 -25.29 -5.60
C PHE A 96 2.13 -25.65 -4.11
N PRO A 97 2.06 -26.94 -3.73
CA PRO A 97 2.28 -27.33 -2.35
C PRO A 97 3.74 -27.06 -1.97
N LEU A 98 3.99 -26.75 -0.69
CA LEU A 98 5.31 -26.38 -0.17
C LEU A 98 6.41 -27.37 -0.56
N LYS A 99 6.12 -28.68 -0.52
CA LYS A 99 7.04 -29.76 -0.92
C LYS A 99 7.53 -29.69 -2.37
N LYS A 100 6.79 -29.01 -3.27
CA LYS A 100 7.21 -28.79 -4.65
C LYS A 100 8.07 -27.53 -4.80
N LEU A 101 8.07 -26.63 -3.82
CA LEU A 101 8.83 -25.38 -3.85
C LEU A 101 10.20 -25.51 -3.16
N VAL A 102 10.28 -26.37 -2.14
CA VAL A 102 11.43 -26.49 -1.24
C VAL A 102 12.11 -27.86 -1.38
N GLY A 103 13.43 -27.91 -1.17
CA GLY A 103 14.22 -29.14 -1.12
C GLY A 103 15.07 -29.39 -2.37
N PRO A 104 15.98 -30.39 -2.33
CA PRO A 104 16.91 -30.67 -3.43
C PRO A 104 16.21 -31.12 -4.71
N ASP A 105 15.10 -31.86 -4.56
CA ASP A 105 14.30 -32.38 -5.68
C ASP A 105 13.29 -31.35 -6.22
N SER A 106 13.16 -30.18 -5.59
CA SER A 106 12.30 -29.13 -6.09
C SER A 106 12.90 -28.47 -7.33
N ARG A 107 12.06 -28.29 -8.35
CA ARG A 107 12.40 -27.45 -9.52
C ARG A 107 12.80 -26.03 -9.13
N PHE A 108 12.18 -25.47 -8.10
CA PHE A 108 12.34 -24.07 -7.70
C PHE A 108 13.48 -23.86 -6.71
N LYS A 109 13.92 -24.93 -6.02
CA LYS A 109 15.02 -24.91 -5.05
C LYS A 109 14.90 -23.76 -4.04
N MET A 110 13.68 -23.43 -3.64
CA MET A 110 13.47 -22.37 -2.66
C MET A 110 13.92 -22.86 -1.29
N GLU A 111 14.47 -21.94 -0.52
CA GLU A 111 14.82 -22.19 0.87
C GLU A 111 13.64 -21.81 1.77
N LYS A 112 13.34 -22.66 2.76
CA LYS A 112 12.29 -22.40 3.73
C LYS A 112 12.89 -21.89 5.02
N VAL A 113 12.65 -20.61 5.30
CA VAL A 113 12.93 -20.03 6.63
C VAL A 113 11.70 -20.23 7.51
N VAL A 114 11.86 -20.96 8.62
CA VAL A 114 10.81 -21.09 9.63
C VAL A 114 10.87 -19.88 10.54
N TRP A 115 9.75 -19.16 10.63
CA TRP A 115 9.66 -17.94 11.43
C TRP A 115 8.53 -18.05 12.46
N ASP A 116 8.83 -17.66 13.69
CA ASP A 116 7.91 -17.75 14.84
C ASP A 116 6.90 -16.59 14.89
N GLY A 117 7.06 -15.57 14.05
CA GLY A 117 6.22 -14.38 14.04
C GLY A 117 6.46 -13.42 15.21
N LYS A 118 7.38 -13.72 16.14
CA LYS A 118 7.64 -12.92 17.34
C LYS A 118 8.87 -12.06 17.19
N HIS A 119 9.98 -12.65 16.75
CA HIS A 119 11.24 -11.95 16.62
C HIS A 119 11.43 -11.44 15.20
N SER A 120 11.98 -10.24 15.06
CA SER A 120 12.28 -9.72 13.73
C SER A 120 13.43 -10.49 13.09
N ILE A 121 13.28 -10.89 11.83
CA ILE A 121 14.36 -11.50 11.03
C ILE A 121 14.65 -10.57 9.85
N PRO A 122 15.73 -9.76 9.90
CA PRO A 122 16.19 -9.01 8.74
C PRO A 122 16.82 -9.97 7.74
N ILE A 123 16.41 -9.88 6.47
CA ILE A 123 16.99 -10.65 5.37
C ILE A 123 18.05 -9.78 4.72
N VAL A 124 19.29 -10.26 4.75
CA VAL A 124 20.46 -9.50 4.30
C VAL A 124 21.12 -10.16 3.10
N ASP A 125 21.68 -9.32 2.25
CA ASP A 125 22.46 -9.75 1.08
C ASP A 125 23.91 -10.09 1.48
N LYS A 126 24.73 -10.47 0.49
CA LYS A 126 26.14 -10.83 0.71
C LYS A 126 26.99 -9.72 1.35
N ASP A 127 26.57 -8.46 1.21
CA ASP A 127 27.24 -7.27 1.74
C ASP A 127 26.54 -6.74 3.01
N SER A 128 25.73 -7.58 3.68
CA SER A 128 24.96 -7.25 4.89
C SER A 128 23.92 -6.13 4.70
N ARG A 129 23.43 -5.90 3.48
CA ARG A 129 22.37 -4.92 3.21
C ARG A 129 21.01 -5.56 3.39
N ILE A 130 20.16 -4.92 4.19
CA ILE A 130 18.80 -5.38 4.43
C ILE A 130 17.94 -5.09 3.18
N PHE A 131 17.40 -6.13 2.56
CA PHE A 131 16.45 -6.02 1.44
C PHE A 131 15.08 -6.65 1.74
N GLY A 132 14.95 -7.33 2.87
CA GLY A 132 13.68 -7.85 3.38
C GLY A 132 13.65 -7.85 4.90
N LEU A 133 12.45 -7.89 5.47
CA LEU A 133 12.25 -7.93 6.92
C LEU A 133 11.01 -8.76 7.24
N CYS A 134 11.18 -9.83 8.01
CA CYS A 134 10.09 -10.46 8.73
C CYS A 134 9.87 -9.67 10.01
N ALA A 135 8.83 -8.84 10.04
CA ALA A 135 8.54 -7.96 11.17
C ALA A 135 7.75 -8.71 12.25
N GLY A 136 8.35 -8.92 13.42
CA GLY A 136 7.68 -9.57 14.55
C GLY A 136 6.42 -8.84 14.98
N ALA A 137 5.38 -9.60 15.33
CA ALA A 137 4.16 -9.09 15.92
C ALA A 137 4.28 -9.00 17.45
N ASP A 138 3.79 -7.90 17.99
CA ASP A 138 3.91 -7.59 19.41
C ASP A 138 2.71 -8.06 20.25
N ALA A 139 1.66 -8.50 19.59
CA ALA A 139 0.36 -8.76 20.20
C ALA A 139 0.15 -10.27 20.36
N SER A 140 0.00 -10.73 21.61
CA SER A 140 -0.24 -12.15 21.92
C SER A 140 -1.54 -12.67 21.31
N ASP A 141 -2.47 -11.79 21.00
CA ASP A 141 -3.78 -12.05 20.39
C ASP A 141 -3.78 -11.87 18.86
N TRP A 142 -2.62 -11.68 18.22
CA TRP A 142 -2.55 -11.40 16.77
C TRP A 142 -3.37 -12.36 15.91
N ASN A 143 -3.25 -13.67 16.18
CA ASN A 143 -4.00 -14.71 15.48
C ASN A 143 -5.51 -14.58 15.71
N GLU A 144 -5.90 -14.28 16.95
CA GLU A 144 -7.32 -14.14 17.33
C GLU A 144 -7.92 -12.87 16.71
N VAL A 145 -7.21 -11.75 16.75
CA VAL A 145 -7.62 -10.50 16.10
C VAL A 145 -7.80 -10.71 14.59
N HIS A 146 -6.87 -11.41 13.93
CA HIS A 146 -7.00 -11.69 12.49
C HIS A 146 -8.15 -12.62 12.19
N ARG A 147 -8.32 -13.67 12.99
CA ARG A 147 -9.44 -14.61 12.85
C ARG A 147 -10.77 -13.90 13.06
N SER A 148 -10.91 -13.14 14.14
CA SER A 148 -12.11 -12.36 14.45
C SER A 148 -12.41 -11.34 13.36
N ALA A 149 -11.40 -10.63 12.85
CA ALA A 149 -11.58 -9.70 11.74
C ALA A 149 -12.04 -10.42 10.46
N SER A 150 -11.44 -11.58 10.14
CA SER A 150 -11.85 -12.39 8.99
C SER A 150 -13.29 -12.88 9.12
N ILE A 151 -13.68 -13.36 10.30
CA ILE A 151 -15.07 -13.79 10.57
C ILE A 151 -16.02 -12.61 10.40
N ALA A 152 -15.71 -11.47 11.03
CA ALA A 152 -16.55 -10.28 10.92
C ALA A 152 -16.71 -9.79 9.47
N LEU A 153 -15.66 -9.89 8.66
CA LEU A 153 -15.71 -9.56 7.22
C LEU A 153 -16.60 -10.54 6.44
N GLU A 154 -16.46 -11.85 6.68
CA GLU A 154 -17.30 -12.85 6.00
C GLU A 154 -18.77 -12.78 6.45
N ASP A 155 -19.03 -12.52 7.74
CA ASP A 155 -20.39 -12.33 8.28
C ASP A 155 -21.05 -11.04 7.75
N ALA A 156 -20.27 -9.99 7.52
CA ALA A 156 -20.75 -8.75 6.92
C ALA A 156 -20.92 -8.86 5.40
N ARG A 157 -20.25 -9.82 4.74
CA ARG A 157 -20.22 -9.96 3.29
C ARG A 157 -21.59 -10.10 2.65
N SER A 158 -22.48 -10.87 3.27
CA SER A 158 -23.86 -11.06 2.77
C SER A 158 -24.72 -9.79 2.87
N ARG A 159 -24.36 -8.88 3.78
CA ARG A 159 -25.04 -7.59 4.02
C ARG A 159 -24.43 -6.44 3.21
N LEU A 160 -23.32 -6.69 2.51
CA LEU A 160 -22.66 -5.68 1.68
C LEU A 160 -23.51 -5.37 0.45
N SER A 161 -24.22 -4.24 0.48
CA SER A 161 -24.90 -3.70 -0.71
C SER A 161 -23.99 -2.67 -1.39
N LEU A 162 -23.68 -2.90 -2.66
CA LEU A 162 -22.80 -2.04 -3.44
C LEU A 162 -23.61 -1.28 -4.49
N GLY A 163 -23.52 0.05 -4.45
CA GLY A 163 -24.10 0.93 -5.45
C GLY A 163 -23.50 0.71 -6.83
N LYS A 164 -24.20 1.17 -7.88
CA LYS A 164 -23.71 1.05 -9.27
C LYS A 164 -22.33 1.69 -9.47
N THR A 165 -22.04 2.76 -8.72
CA THR A 165 -20.76 3.47 -8.73
C THR A 165 -19.66 2.74 -7.98
N ASP A 166 -20.01 1.95 -6.97
CA ASP A 166 -19.04 1.30 -6.06
C ASP A 166 -18.54 -0.03 -6.62
N ARG A 167 -19.26 -0.59 -7.60
CA ARG A 167 -18.83 -1.80 -8.33
C ARG A 167 -17.68 -1.55 -9.31
N ARG A 168 -17.31 -0.28 -9.53
CA ARG A 168 -16.28 0.10 -10.50
C ARG A 168 -15.27 1.05 -9.87
N HIS A 169 -14.28 0.48 -9.20
CA HIS A 169 -13.19 1.25 -8.65
C HIS A 169 -12.30 1.87 -9.75
N ARG A 170 -11.67 3.03 -9.47
CA ARG A 170 -10.78 3.73 -10.42
C ARG A 170 -9.57 2.92 -10.86
N ARG A 171 -9.23 1.85 -10.13
CA ARG A 171 -8.07 0.98 -10.38
C ARG A 171 -8.42 -0.39 -10.96
N GLY A 172 -9.69 -0.68 -11.24
CA GLY A 172 -10.08 -1.96 -11.84
C GLY A 172 -11.51 -2.37 -11.58
N ARG A 173 -11.88 -3.56 -12.10
CA ARG A 173 -13.19 -4.18 -11.86
C ARG A 173 -13.21 -4.92 -10.53
N PHE A 174 -13.12 -4.16 -9.46
CA PHE A 174 -13.38 -4.63 -8.11
C PHE A 174 -14.13 -3.56 -7.35
N VAL A 175 -14.75 -4.00 -6.25
CA VAL A 175 -15.60 -3.19 -5.40
C VAL A 175 -14.75 -2.15 -4.68
N ALA A 176 -15.22 -0.90 -4.66
CA ALA A 176 -14.57 0.24 -4.04
C ALA A 176 -14.87 0.32 -2.54
#